data_AF-A0ABD2SGJ2-F1
#
_entry.id   AF-A0ABD2SGJ2-F1
#
_cell.length_a   1.000
_cell.length_b   1.000
_cell.length_c   1.000
_cell.angle_alpha   90.00
_cell.angle_beta   90.00
_cell.angle_gamma   90.00
#
_symmetry.space_group_name_H-M   'P 1'
#
loop_
_entity.id
_entity.type
_entity.pdbx_description
1 polymer ?
#
loop_
_entity_poly.entity_id
_entity_poly.type
_entity_poly.pdbx_seq_one_letter_code
_entity_poly.pdbx_strand_id
1 'polypeptide(L)'
;MGALSRLTGDTRFETAALRALRKLWSMRSSLNLLGTTLDVATGDWIEYSSGIGAGVDSFYEYLMKAYVLFGRDEIWKMFHSAYIGVQKYFRHGPWYHEADMRTGTATYWQLTSLQAFWPGLQVLVGDIEAANSSHREFFKVWKKYGVLPERYLLDHQVLHPTEKYYPLRPELAESTFYLYQATKDPWYMEVGESIMNSLNAHTRVKGGFASIRDVTTMQLEDHQHSFFLAETCK
;
A
#
# COMPACT_ATOMS: atom_id res chain seq x y z
N MET A 1 2.79 -9.25 16.23
CA MET A 1 3.31 -9.47 17.60
C MET A 1 2.25 -9.37 18.70
N GLY A 2 1.36 -8.36 18.72
CA GLY A 2 0.34 -8.25 19.77
C GLY A 2 -0.58 -9.47 19.93
N ALA A 3 -1.07 -10.04 18.82
CA ALA A 3 -1.91 -11.24 18.85
C ALA A 3 -1.19 -12.45 19.47
N LEU A 4 0.09 -12.65 19.15
CA LEU A 4 0.92 -13.70 19.74
C LEU A 4 1.02 -13.55 21.27
N SER A 5 1.24 -12.32 21.76
CA SER A 5 1.29 -12.08 23.21
C SER A 5 -0.04 -12.36 23.91
N ARG A 6 -1.17 -12.07 23.28
CA ARG A 6 -2.50 -12.39 23.83
C ARG A 6 -2.76 -13.89 23.88
N LEU A 7 -2.40 -14.62 22.82
CA LEU A 7 -2.62 -16.06 22.71
C LEU A 7 -1.70 -16.88 23.63
N THR A 8 -0.48 -16.40 23.87
CA THR A 8 0.52 -17.13 24.67
C THR A 8 0.58 -16.67 26.13
N GLY A 9 0.05 -15.49 26.44
CA GLY A 9 0.28 -14.81 27.72
C GLY A 9 1.66 -14.17 27.87
N ASP A 10 2.56 -14.31 26.88
CA ASP A 10 3.91 -13.75 26.91
C ASP A 10 3.96 -12.34 26.30
N THR A 11 4.08 -11.33 27.17
CA THR A 11 4.06 -9.91 26.80
C THR A 11 5.32 -9.42 26.10
N ARG A 12 6.40 -10.21 26.05
CA ARG A 12 7.69 -9.77 25.49
C ARG A 12 7.57 -9.41 24.01
N PHE A 13 6.76 -10.14 23.23
CA PHE A 13 6.59 -9.88 21.80
C PHE A 13 5.89 -8.54 21.53
N GLU A 14 4.75 -8.27 22.18
CA GLU A 14 4.05 -6.99 22.07
C GLU A 14 4.92 -5.83 22.58
N THR A 15 5.60 -6.03 23.71
CA THR A 15 6.46 -5.01 24.33
C THR A 15 7.61 -4.61 23.40
N ALA A 16 8.27 -5.58 22.77
CA ALA A 16 9.34 -5.33 21.80
C ALA A 16 8.82 -4.55 20.57
N ALA A 17 7.66 -4.94 20.03
CA ALA A 17 7.06 -4.27 18.88
C ALA A 17 6.64 -2.82 19.20
N LEU A 18 6.01 -2.58 20.35
CA LEU A 18 5.63 -1.23 20.78
C LEU A 18 6.85 -0.34 21.04
N ARG A 19 7.94 -0.90 21.57
CA ARG A 19 9.20 -0.16 21.75
C ARG A 19 9.78 0.28 20.41
N ALA A 20 9.82 -0.61 19.42
CA ALA A 20 10.28 -0.28 18.07
C ALA A 20 9.38 0.78 17.43
N LEU A 21 8.04 0.62 17.51
CA LEU A 21 7.08 1.57 16.98
C LEU A 21 7.25 2.97 17.59
N ARG A 22 7.34 3.07 18.92
CA ARG A 22 7.51 4.36 19.61
C ARG A 22 8.83 5.03 19.25
N LYS A 23 9.91 4.24 19.12
CA LYS A 23 11.21 4.78 18.70
C LYS A 23 11.14 5.30 17.28
N LEU A 24 10.60 4.53 16.33
CA LEU A 24 10.41 4.96 14.95
C LEU A 24 9.52 6.22 14.87
N TRP A 25 8.41 6.25 15.61
CA TRP A 25 7.53 7.40 15.69
C TRP A 25 8.24 8.65 16.24
N SER A 26 9.16 8.50 17.19
CA SER A 26 9.95 9.62 17.71
C SER A 26 10.93 10.21 16.68
N MET A 27 11.24 9.47 15.62
CA MET A 27 12.16 9.87 14.55
C MET A 27 11.48 10.59 13.38
N ARG A 28 10.15 10.70 13.38
CA ARG A 28 9.40 11.43 12.34
C ARG A 28 9.82 12.90 12.28
N SER A 29 9.64 13.53 11.12
CA SER A 29 9.88 14.97 10.96
C SER A 29 8.85 15.81 11.72
N SER A 30 9.07 17.13 11.81
CA SER A 30 8.07 18.08 12.32
C SER A 30 6.76 18.08 11.51
N LEU A 31 6.78 17.49 10.31
CA LEU A 31 5.63 17.32 9.42
C LEU A 31 4.86 16.01 9.67
N ASN A 32 5.28 15.20 10.65
CA ASN A 32 4.81 13.84 10.92
C ASN A 32 5.07 12.85 9.77
N LEU A 33 6.08 13.11 8.95
CA LEU A 33 6.50 12.21 7.86
C LEU A 33 7.65 11.32 8.32
N LEU A 34 7.81 10.16 7.69
CA LEU A 34 8.88 9.18 7.95
C LEU A 34 9.66 8.89 6.67
N GLY A 35 10.96 8.66 6.79
CA GLY A 35 11.80 8.25 5.64
C GLY A 35 11.55 6.79 5.26
N THR A 36 12.02 6.37 4.09
CA THR A 36 11.91 5.00 3.58
C THR A 36 12.95 4.06 4.18
N THR A 37 14.13 4.59 4.55
CA THR A 37 15.27 3.76 4.98
C THR A 37 16.02 4.40 6.16
N LEU A 38 16.30 3.62 7.20
CA LEU A 38 17.02 4.06 8.40
C LEU A 38 18.16 3.11 8.78
N ASP A 39 19.22 3.65 9.39
CA ASP A 39 20.27 2.88 10.04
C ASP A 39 19.79 2.44 11.44
N VAL A 40 19.70 1.14 11.67
CA VAL A 40 19.18 0.60 12.94
C VAL A 40 20.17 0.71 14.11
N ALA A 41 21.46 0.89 13.83
CA ALA A 41 22.50 1.04 14.83
C ALA A 41 22.61 2.49 15.31
N THR A 42 22.60 3.46 14.38
CA THR A 42 22.68 4.89 14.73
C THR A 42 21.32 5.50 15.04
N GLY A 43 20.25 4.99 14.40
CA GLY A 43 18.93 5.58 14.46
C GLY A 43 18.75 6.80 13.56
N ASP A 44 19.58 6.94 12.52
CA ASP A 44 19.49 8.02 11.54
C ASP A 44 18.77 7.57 10.27
N TRP A 45 18.08 8.51 9.62
CA TRP A 45 17.53 8.30 8.28
C TRP A 45 18.65 8.28 7.24
N ILE A 46 18.70 7.23 6.42
CA ILE A 46 19.60 7.11 5.27
C ILE A 46 18.93 7.70 4.03
N GLU A 47 17.63 7.43 3.87
CA GLU A 47 16.81 7.98 2.79
C GLU A 47 15.68 8.81 3.37
N TYR A 48 15.61 10.06 2.92
CA TYR A 48 14.59 11.02 3.33
C TYR A 48 13.37 11.03 2.40
N SER A 49 13.31 10.16 1.39
CA SER A 49 12.09 9.99 0.60
C SER A 49 10.97 9.51 1.51
N SER A 50 9.77 10.01 1.28
CA SER A 50 8.58 9.71 2.06
C SER A 50 7.39 9.58 1.13
N GLY A 51 6.48 8.70 1.49
CA GLY A 51 5.27 8.45 0.71
C GLY A 51 4.46 7.34 1.36
N ILE A 52 3.42 6.91 0.66
CA ILE A 52 2.62 5.75 1.05
C ILE A 52 3.09 4.45 0.38
N GLY A 53 4.17 4.49 -0.41
CA GLY A 53 4.66 3.31 -1.13
C GLY A 53 5.65 2.44 -0.33
N ALA A 54 6.45 1.68 -1.08
CA ALA A 54 7.44 0.76 -0.54
C ALA A 54 8.32 1.39 0.55
N GLY A 55 8.55 0.64 1.62
CA GLY A 55 9.39 1.05 2.75
C GLY A 55 8.61 1.72 3.89
N VAL A 56 7.41 2.24 3.63
CA VAL A 56 6.58 2.90 4.65
C VAL A 56 5.11 2.42 4.66
N ASP A 57 4.58 1.93 3.55
CA ASP A 57 3.22 1.36 3.39
C ASP A 57 2.61 0.72 4.65
N SER A 58 3.16 -0.42 5.06
CA SER A 58 2.67 -1.29 6.12
C SER A 58 2.86 -0.69 7.52
N PHE A 59 3.67 0.35 7.68
CA PHE A 59 3.69 1.13 8.93
C PHE A 59 2.34 1.79 9.18
N TYR A 60 1.76 2.42 8.16
CA TYR A 60 0.44 3.06 8.29
C TYR A 60 -0.66 2.03 8.52
N GLU A 61 -0.62 0.91 7.79
CA GLU A 61 -1.56 -0.18 7.98
C GLU A 61 -1.53 -0.73 9.38
N TYR A 62 -0.33 -1.01 9.91
CA TYR A 62 -0.19 -1.61 11.23
C TYR A 62 -0.64 -0.66 12.33
N LEU A 63 -0.45 0.65 12.18
CA LEU A 63 -1.02 1.61 13.13
C LEU A 63 -2.56 1.48 13.17
N MET A 64 -3.23 1.51 12.02
CA MET A 64 -4.69 1.43 12.00
C MET A 64 -5.20 0.04 12.41
N LYS A 65 -4.68 -1.04 11.81
CA LYS A 65 -5.08 -2.42 12.08
C LYS A 65 -4.79 -2.79 13.55
N ALA A 66 -3.69 -2.32 14.15
CA ALA A 66 -3.43 -2.53 15.59
C ALA A 66 -4.35 -1.71 16.49
N TYR A 67 -4.73 -0.49 16.11
CA TYR A 67 -5.74 0.27 16.86
C TYR A 67 -7.09 -0.46 16.85
N VAL A 68 -7.55 -0.91 15.68
CA VAL A 68 -8.79 -1.70 15.56
C VAL A 68 -8.74 -2.97 16.42
N LEU A 69 -7.61 -3.68 16.38
CA LEU A 69 -7.49 -4.97 17.08
C LEU A 69 -7.28 -4.85 18.60
N PHE A 70 -6.60 -3.80 19.07
CA PHE A 70 -6.16 -3.70 20.47
C PHE A 70 -6.71 -2.47 21.22
N GLY A 71 -7.40 -1.54 20.56
CA GLY A 71 -8.05 -0.39 21.18
C GLY A 71 -7.11 0.60 21.87
N ARG A 72 -5.84 0.70 21.42
CA ARG A 72 -4.84 1.57 22.06
C ARG A 72 -4.87 2.99 21.49
N ASP A 73 -5.35 3.96 22.27
CA ASP A 73 -5.40 5.38 21.89
C ASP A 73 -4.07 5.98 21.43
N GLU A 74 -2.95 5.54 22.00
CA GLU A 74 -1.62 5.97 21.59
C GLU A 74 -1.38 5.69 20.10
N ILE A 75 -1.74 4.48 19.64
CA ILE A 75 -1.56 4.04 18.26
C ILE A 75 -2.50 4.82 17.34
N TRP A 76 -3.74 5.05 17.78
CA TRP A 76 -4.68 5.91 17.05
C TRP A 76 -4.13 7.32 16.82
N LYS A 77 -3.57 7.95 17.86
CA LYS A 77 -2.99 9.29 17.75
C LYS A 77 -1.82 9.31 16.78
N MET A 78 -0.97 8.28 16.78
CA MET A 78 0.12 8.13 15.79
C MET A 78 -0.45 8.04 14.37
N PHE A 79 -1.42 7.14 14.14
CA PHE A 79 -2.06 6.97 12.84
C PHE A 79 -2.69 8.27 12.34
N HIS A 80 -3.49 8.91 13.18
CA HIS A 80 -4.23 10.11 12.81
C HIS A 80 -3.29 11.27 12.42
N SER A 81 -2.21 11.49 13.18
CA SER A 81 -1.18 12.47 12.83
C SER A 81 -0.47 12.15 11.52
N ALA A 82 -0.15 10.87 11.29
CA ALA A 82 0.48 10.39 10.07
C ALA A 82 -0.45 10.55 8.85
N TYR A 83 -1.73 10.20 9.01
CA TYR A 83 -2.76 10.32 7.97
C TYR A 83 -2.92 11.78 7.53
N ILE A 84 -3.03 12.71 8.47
CA ILE A 84 -3.09 14.16 8.16
C ILE A 84 -1.82 14.60 7.39
N GLY A 85 -0.64 14.11 7.79
CA GLY A 85 0.61 14.36 7.08
C GLY A 85 0.55 13.88 5.62
N VAL A 86 0.14 12.63 5.39
CA VAL A 86 -0.04 12.06 4.05
C VAL A 86 -1.00 12.90 3.21
N GLN A 87 -2.19 13.21 3.76
CA GLN A 87 -3.21 13.98 3.05
C GLN A 87 -2.73 15.39 2.69
N LYS A 88 -1.87 15.98 3.52
CA LYS A 88 -1.35 17.34 3.30
C LYS A 88 -0.18 17.39 2.32
N TYR A 89 0.74 16.43 2.39
CA TYR A 89 2.04 16.53 1.71
C TYR A 89 2.18 15.62 0.50
N PHE A 90 1.38 14.55 0.39
CA PHE A 90 1.49 13.58 -0.71
C PHE A 90 0.30 13.66 -1.67
N ARG A 91 -0.90 13.97 -1.16
CA ARG A 91 -2.13 13.91 -1.96
C ARG A 91 -2.19 15.02 -3.01
N HIS A 92 -2.44 14.61 -4.25
CA HIS A 92 -2.74 15.50 -5.37
C HIS A 92 -3.93 14.94 -6.16
N GLY A 93 -5.12 15.48 -5.88
CA GLY A 93 -6.37 14.93 -6.40
C GLY A 93 -6.57 13.48 -5.93
N PRO A 94 -6.73 12.51 -6.85
CA PRO A 94 -6.85 11.08 -6.54
C PRO A 94 -5.49 10.38 -6.35
N TRP A 95 -4.37 11.06 -6.55
CA TRP A 95 -3.03 10.48 -6.54
C TRP A 95 -2.23 10.84 -5.28
N TYR A 96 -1.15 10.09 -5.04
CA TYR A 96 -0.20 10.35 -3.95
C TYR A 96 1.23 10.30 -4.48
N HIS A 97 1.88 11.45 -4.57
CA HIS A 97 3.29 11.55 -4.95
C HIS A 97 4.20 11.33 -3.74
N GLU A 98 5.47 11.03 -3.97
CA GLU A 98 6.48 11.03 -2.92
C GLU A 98 6.94 12.45 -2.60
N ALA A 99 7.50 12.67 -1.40
CA ALA A 99 8.09 13.94 -1.01
C ALA A 99 9.26 13.76 -0.05
N ASP A 100 10.12 14.77 0.07
CA ASP A 100 11.15 14.80 1.11
C ASP A 100 10.48 14.92 2.49
N MET A 101 10.76 13.98 3.40
CA MET A 101 10.10 13.94 4.71
C MET A 101 10.31 15.22 5.55
N ARG A 102 11.40 15.96 5.31
CA ARG A 102 11.82 17.11 6.13
C ARG A 102 11.13 18.39 5.66
N THR A 103 10.93 18.53 4.36
CA THR A 103 10.38 19.76 3.75
C THR A 103 8.94 19.59 3.26
N GLY A 104 8.51 18.36 2.99
CA GLY A 104 7.24 18.07 2.32
C GLY A 104 7.24 18.43 0.84
N THR A 105 8.41 18.70 0.24
CA THR A 105 8.52 19.03 -1.18
C THR A 105 8.37 17.78 -2.02
N ALA A 106 7.46 17.80 -3.00
CA ALA A 106 7.24 16.71 -3.94
C ALA A 106 8.54 16.31 -4.67
N THR A 107 8.79 15.00 -4.78
CA THR A 107 9.99 14.43 -5.43
C THR A 107 9.64 13.60 -6.65
N TYR A 108 8.81 12.56 -6.49
CA TYR A 108 8.44 11.63 -7.56
C TYR A 108 6.93 11.59 -7.78
N TRP A 109 6.51 11.97 -8.98
CA TRP A 109 5.12 11.94 -9.44
C TRP A 109 4.79 10.60 -10.09
N GLN A 110 4.68 9.56 -9.26
CA GLN A 110 4.46 8.20 -9.73
C GLN A 110 3.44 7.46 -8.86
N LEU A 111 2.66 6.59 -9.48
CA LEU A 111 1.94 5.52 -8.81
C LEU A 111 2.88 4.32 -8.70
N THR A 112 3.05 3.77 -7.49
CA THR A 112 3.57 2.40 -7.33
C THR A 112 2.44 1.44 -7.03
N SER A 113 2.50 0.21 -7.54
CA SER A 113 1.44 -0.79 -7.38
C SER A 113 1.05 -1.00 -5.91
N LEU A 114 2.05 -0.97 -5.01
CA LEU A 114 1.89 -1.08 -3.57
C LEU A 114 0.99 0.01 -2.98
N GLN A 115 0.99 1.24 -3.52
CA GLN A 115 0.11 2.32 -3.04
C GLN A 115 -1.38 1.98 -3.18
N ALA A 116 -1.74 0.96 -3.96
CA ALA A 116 -3.11 0.51 -4.12
C ALA A 116 -3.73 -0.07 -2.83
N PHE A 117 -2.98 -0.24 -1.74
CA PHE A 117 -3.53 -0.63 -0.42
C PHE A 117 -4.25 0.55 0.26
N TRP A 118 -3.84 1.78 -0.09
CA TRP A 118 -4.21 2.98 0.62
C TRP A 118 -5.72 3.25 0.61
N PRO A 119 -6.46 3.05 -0.49
CA PRO A 119 -7.92 3.16 -0.47
C PRO A 119 -8.57 2.22 0.55
N GLY A 120 -8.11 0.97 0.68
CA GLY A 120 -8.59 0.04 1.71
C GLY A 120 -8.35 0.55 3.13
N LEU A 121 -7.17 1.13 3.38
CA LEU A 121 -6.85 1.76 4.65
C LEU A 121 -7.72 3.01 4.91
N GLN A 122 -8.01 3.81 3.88
CA GLN A 122 -8.91 4.96 3.95
C GLN A 122 -10.34 4.55 4.29
N VAL A 123 -10.79 3.40 3.78
CA VAL A 123 -12.08 2.82 4.19
C VAL A 123 -12.13 2.52 5.68
N LEU A 124 -11.05 1.96 6.25
CA LEU A 124 -11.00 1.64 7.68
C LEU A 124 -11.12 2.86 8.59
N VAL A 125 -10.63 4.02 8.16
CA VAL A 125 -10.76 5.29 8.90
C VAL A 125 -12.06 6.06 8.56
N GLY A 126 -12.85 5.55 7.60
CA GLY A 126 -14.12 6.14 7.19
C GLY A 126 -14.02 7.22 6.11
N ASP A 127 -12.84 7.42 5.50
CA ASP A 127 -12.65 8.34 4.37
C ASP A 127 -13.01 7.67 3.03
N ILE A 128 -14.28 7.31 2.91
CA ILE A 128 -14.80 6.54 1.76
C ILE A 128 -14.69 7.33 0.45
N GLU A 129 -14.88 8.64 0.51
CA GLU A 129 -14.84 9.50 -0.67
C GLU A 129 -13.43 9.53 -1.29
N ALA A 130 -12.40 9.76 -0.48
CA ALA A 130 -11.02 9.75 -0.95
C ALA A 130 -10.60 8.35 -1.43
N ALA A 131 -11.00 7.30 -0.71
CA ALA A 131 -10.75 5.92 -1.11
C ALA A 131 -11.31 5.61 -2.50
N ASN A 132 -12.60 5.90 -2.73
CA ASN A 132 -13.28 5.70 -4.01
C ASN A 132 -12.64 6.54 -5.13
N SER A 133 -12.22 7.77 -4.84
CA SER A 133 -11.55 8.64 -5.81
C SER A 133 -10.22 8.05 -6.31
N SER A 134 -9.35 7.63 -5.39
CA SER A 134 -8.06 7.02 -5.74
C SER A 134 -8.20 5.66 -6.41
N HIS A 135 -9.03 4.78 -5.85
CA HIS A 135 -9.24 3.42 -6.37
C HIS A 135 -9.70 3.43 -7.83
N ARG A 136 -10.64 4.32 -8.20
CA ARG A 136 -11.13 4.45 -9.58
C ARG A 136 -10.02 4.79 -10.55
N GLU A 137 -9.12 5.70 -10.19
CA GLU A 137 -7.99 6.03 -11.06
C GLU A 137 -6.97 4.89 -11.15
N PHE A 138 -6.71 4.17 -10.05
CA PHE A 138 -5.81 3.01 -10.06
C PHE A 138 -6.38 1.91 -10.96
N PHE A 139 -7.70 1.68 -10.91
CA PHE A 139 -8.36 0.72 -11.79
C PHE A 139 -8.37 1.16 -13.26
N LYS A 140 -8.38 2.46 -13.57
CA LYS A 140 -8.19 2.92 -14.97
C LYS A 140 -6.81 2.51 -15.51
N VAL A 141 -5.77 2.57 -14.68
CA VAL A 141 -4.43 2.08 -15.05
C VAL A 141 -4.46 0.57 -15.29
N TRP A 142 -5.12 -0.20 -14.40
CA TRP A 142 -5.34 -1.63 -14.61
C TRP A 142 -6.05 -1.92 -15.94
N LYS A 143 -7.14 -1.20 -16.24
CA LYS A 143 -7.89 -1.38 -17.50
C LYS A 143 -7.07 -1.02 -18.73
N LYS A 144 -6.18 -0.03 -18.65
CA LYS A 144 -5.30 0.39 -19.75
C LYS A 144 -4.25 -0.67 -20.08
N TYR A 145 -3.67 -1.30 -19.07
CA TYR A 145 -2.54 -2.23 -19.24
C TYR A 145 -2.90 -3.70 -19.04
N GLY A 146 -4.14 -4.04 -18.71
CA GLY A 146 -4.55 -5.41 -18.39
C GLY A 146 -4.22 -5.82 -16.95
N VAL A 147 -3.19 -5.26 -16.33
CA VAL A 147 -2.80 -5.40 -14.92
C VAL A 147 -2.26 -4.06 -14.41
N LEU A 148 -2.08 -3.89 -13.09
CA LEU A 148 -1.46 -2.69 -12.54
C LEU A 148 0.08 -2.80 -12.62
N PRO A 149 0.79 -1.99 -13.41
CA PRO A 149 2.26 -2.03 -13.45
C PRO A 149 2.86 -1.65 -12.11
N GLU A 150 4.07 -2.13 -11.82
CA GLU A 150 4.77 -1.80 -10.58
C GLU A 150 5.00 -0.31 -10.42
N ARG A 151 5.33 0.41 -11.51
CA ARG A 151 5.42 1.87 -11.51
C ARG A 151 4.80 2.51 -12.75
N TYR A 152 4.00 3.55 -12.52
CA TYR A 152 3.35 4.38 -13.54
C TYR A 152 3.61 5.86 -13.28
N LEU A 153 4.23 6.54 -14.24
CA LEU A 153 4.60 7.96 -14.15
C LEU A 153 3.36 8.83 -14.41
N LEU A 154 2.98 9.65 -13.43
CA LEU A 154 1.73 10.42 -13.43
C LEU A 154 1.82 11.68 -14.29
N ASP A 155 2.99 12.31 -14.30
CA ASP A 155 3.32 13.51 -15.09
C ASP A 155 3.24 13.26 -16.60
N HIS A 156 3.73 12.10 -17.04
CA HIS A 156 3.78 11.70 -18.45
C HIS A 156 2.70 10.69 -18.85
N GLN A 157 2.00 10.10 -17.88
CA GLN A 157 0.97 9.08 -18.09
C GLN A 157 1.47 7.83 -18.85
N VAL A 158 2.70 7.43 -18.54
CA VAL A 158 3.40 6.29 -19.16
C VAL A 158 3.94 5.33 -18.11
N LEU A 159 4.27 4.11 -18.55
CA LEU A 159 4.98 3.15 -17.71
C LEU A 159 6.39 3.66 -17.39
N HIS A 160 6.89 3.34 -16.19
CA HIS A 160 8.30 3.54 -15.87
C HIS A 160 9.18 2.79 -16.90
N PRO A 161 10.30 3.35 -17.38
CA PRO A 161 11.10 2.74 -18.44
C PRO A 161 11.66 1.36 -18.09
N THR A 162 11.92 1.08 -16.81
CA THR A 162 12.55 -0.16 -16.33
C THR A 162 11.69 -0.99 -15.38
N GLU A 163 10.64 -0.43 -14.77
CA GLU A 163 9.84 -1.09 -13.72
C GLU A 163 8.42 -1.35 -14.23
N LYS A 164 8.35 -2.12 -15.31
CA LYS A 164 7.13 -2.46 -16.05
C LYS A 164 6.55 -3.80 -15.68
N TYR A 165 7.02 -4.44 -14.61
CA TYR A 165 6.58 -5.77 -14.22
C TYR A 165 5.28 -5.71 -13.40
N TYR A 166 4.63 -6.85 -13.23
CA TYR A 166 3.51 -7.04 -12.31
C TYR A 166 3.68 -8.38 -11.58
N PRO A 167 4.03 -8.36 -10.27
CA PRO A 167 4.37 -9.57 -9.52
C PRO A 167 3.15 -10.20 -8.84
N LEU A 168 1.95 -10.06 -9.42
CA LEU A 168 0.68 -10.60 -8.87
C LEU A 168 0.20 -9.90 -7.57
N ARG A 169 0.55 -8.61 -7.43
CA ARG A 169 0.25 -7.70 -6.30
C ARG A 169 -1.23 -7.77 -5.84
N PRO A 170 -1.50 -7.93 -4.54
CA PRO A 170 -2.86 -8.04 -4.00
C PRO A 170 -3.58 -6.70 -3.77
N GLU A 171 -2.84 -5.58 -3.69
CA GLU A 171 -3.30 -4.39 -2.99
C GLU A 171 -4.55 -3.73 -3.63
N LEU A 172 -4.65 -3.74 -4.97
CA LEU A 172 -5.85 -3.24 -5.65
C LEU A 172 -7.08 -4.12 -5.38
N ALA A 173 -6.90 -5.44 -5.30
CA ALA A 173 -7.98 -6.38 -4.97
C ALA A 173 -8.41 -6.22 -3.50
N GLU A 174 -7.47 -6.05 -2.57
CA GLU A 174 -7.75 -5.76 -1.15
C GLU A 174 -8.59 -4.48 -1.01
N SER A 175 -8.17 -3.39 -1.66
CA SER A 175 -8.93 -2.13 -1.64
C SER A 175 -10.31 -2.26 -2.28
N THR A 176 -10.43 -3.05 -3.35
CA THR A 176 -11.72 -3.36 -3.98
C THR A 176 -12.66 -4.07 -3.00
N PHE A 177 -12.15 -5.06 -2.26
CA PHE A 177 -12.91 -5.76 -1.22
C PHE A 177 -13.39 -4.80 -0.13
N TYR A 178 -12.51 -3.97 0.44
CA TYR A 178 -12.90 -3.04 1.50
C TYR A 178 -13.94 -2.03 1.04
N LEU A 179 -13.79 -1.47 -0.16
CA LEU A 179 -14.76 -0.54 -0.73
C LEU A 179 -16.11 -1.20 -0.98
N TYR A 180 -16.13 -2.42 -1.51
CA TYR A 180 -17.37 -3.19 -1.62
C TYR A 180 -17.99 -3.42 -0.24
N GLN A 181 -17.20 -3.81 0.76
CA GLN A 181 -17.73 -4.07 2.10
C GLN A 181 -18.40 -2.85 2.72
N ALA A 182 -17.78 -1.67 2.57
CA ALA A 182 -18.28 -0.43 3.13
C ALA A 182 -19.48 0.16 2.37
N THR A 183 -19.50 0.04 1.04
CA THR A 183 -20.48 0.75 0.19
C THR A 183 -21.60 -0.14 -0.34
N LYS A 184 -21.34 -1.45 -0.48
CA LYS A 184 -22.17 -2.40 -1.22
C LYS A 184 -22.46 -1.99 -2.67
N ASP A 185 -21.67 -1.09 -3.23
CA ASP A 185 -21.78 -0.69 -4.64
C ASP A 185 -21.37 -1.87 -5.54
N PRO A 186 -22.28 -2.38 -6.41
CA PRO A 186 -22.00 -3.52 -7.28
C PRO A 186 -20.84 -3.26 -8.25
N TRP A 187 -20.48 -2.01 -8.53
CA TRP A 187 -19.34 -1.67 -9.37
C TRP A 187 -18.03 -2.30 -8.87
N TYR A 188 -17.84 -2.42 -7.55
CA TYR A 188 -16.63 -3.08 -7.01
C TYR A 188 -16.59 -4.59 -7.27
N MET A 189 -17.75 -5.24 -7.43
CA MET A 189 -17.79 -6.65 -7.83
C MET A 189 -17.39 -6.80 -9.31
N GLU A 190 -17.83 -5.88 -10.17
CA GLU A 190 -17.40 -5.82 -11.58
C GLU A 190 -15.89 -5.57 -11.69
N VAL A 191 -15.33 -4.71 -10.83
CA VAL A 191 -13.87 -4.51 -10.73
C VAL A 191 -13.17 -5.81 -10.33
N GLY A 192 -13.66 -6.51 -9.29
CA GLY A 192 -13.10 -7.80 -8.86
C GLY A 192 -13.13 -8.86 -9.97
N GLU A 193 -14.25 -8.95 -10.70
CA GLU A 193 -14.37 -9.83 -11.87
C GLU A 193 -13.36 -9.44 -12.96
N SER A 194 -13.20 -8.15 -13.26
CA SER A 194 -12.21 -7.68 -14.23
C SER A 194 -10.78 -8.01 -13.81
N ILE A 195 -10.44 -7.93 -12.52
CA ILE A 195 -9.13 -8.32 -12.00
C ILE A 195 -8.92 -9.82 -12.18
N MET A 196 -9.88 -10.65 -11.77
CA MET A 196 -9.82 -12.11 -11.91
C MET A 196 -9.67 -12.54 -13.38
N ASN A 197 -10.42 -11.92 -14.28
CA ASN A 197 -10.37 -12.22 -15.72
C ASN A 197 -9.01 -11.85 -16.31
N SER A 198 -8.47 -10.68 -15.97
CA SER A 198 -7.12 -10.27 -16.36
C SER A 198 -6.04 -11.27 -15.90
N LEU A 199 -6.10 -11.71 -14.64
CA LEU A 199 -5.15 -12.68 -14.10
C LEU A 199 -5.26 -14.03 -14.83
N ASN A 200 -6.46 -14.55 -15.05
CA ASN A 200 -6.63 -15.80 -15.79
C ASN A 200 -6.17 -15.71 -17.25
N ALA A 201 -6.35 -14.56 -17.89
CA ALA A 201 -5.96 -14.34 -19.28
C ALA A 201 -4.45 -14.17 -19.46
N HIS A 202 -3.80 -13.45 -18.55
CA HIS A 202 -2.41 -13.01 -18.74
C HIS A 202 -1.40 -13.76 -17.90
N THR A 203 -1.77 -14.29 -16.73
CA THR A 203 -0.80 -14.83 -15.77
C THR A 203 -0.94 -16.33 -15.53
N ARG A 204 -2.01 -16.96 -16.02
CA ARG A 204 -2.27 -18.39 -15.83
C ARG A 204 -1.30 -19.28 -16.61
N VAL A 205 -0.73 -20.27 -15.93
CA VAL A 205 0.12 -21.33 -16.49
C VAL A 205 -0.40 -22.70 -16.07
N LYS A 206 0.15 -23.80 -16.61
CA LYS A 206 -0.30 -25.17 -16.31
C LYS A 206 -0.32 -25.49 -14.81
N GLY A 207 0.63 -24.95 -14.05
CA GLY A 207 0.83 -25.23 -12.63
C GLY A 207 0.35 -24.16 -11.65
N GLY A 208 -0.26 -23.06 -12.11
CA GLY A 208 -0.59 -21.93 -11.25
C GLY A 208 -0.65 -20.62 -12.02
N PHE A 209 -0.03 -19.58 -11.46
CA PHE A 209 0.06 -18.25 -12.02
C PHE A 209 1.51 -17.76 -11.99
N ALA A 210 1.90 -16.92 -12.93
CA ALA A 210 3.26 -16.41 -13.08
C ALA A 210 3.27 -14.88 -13.14
N SER A 211 4.30 -14.28 -12.56
CA SER A 211 4.52 -12.83 -12.62
C SER A 211 4.73 -12.37 -14.07
N ILE A 212 4.34 -11.14 -14.37
CA ILE A 212 4.60 -10.52 -15.67
C ILE A 212 5.89 -9.71 -15.55
N ARG A 213 6.88 -9.99 -16.41
CA ARG A 213 8.14 -9.25 -16.49
C ARG A 213 7.97 -7.89 -17.16
N ASP A 214 7.12 -7.81 -18.19
CA ASP A 214 6.82 -6.57 -18.91
C ASP A 214 5.36 -6.53 -19.35
N VAL A 215 4.58 -5.63 -18.74
CA VAL A 215 3.14 -5.46 -19.01
C VAL A 215 2.83 -4.98 -20.43
N THR A 216 3.82 -4.47 -21.19
CA THR A 216 3.60 -4.09 -22.60
C THR A 216 3.56 -5.30 -23.52
N THR A 217 4.26 -6.37 -23.17
CA THR A 217 4.36 -7.59 -23.98
C THR A 217 3.60 -8.76 -23.36
N MET A 218 3.18 -8.65 -22.10
CA MET A 218 2.67 -9.75 -21.28
C MET A 218 3.67 -10.92 -21.17
N GLN A 219 4.97 -10.64 -21.30
CA GLN A 219 6.00 -11.64 -21.10
C GLN A 219 5.99 -12.09 -19.64
N LEU A 220 5.86 -13.39 -19.42
CA LEU A 220 5.92 -13.98 -18.08
C LEU A 220 7.35 -14.18 -17.59
N GLU A 221 7.51 -14.09 -16.28
CA GLU A 221 8.66 -14.58 -15.53
C GLU A 221 8.20 -15.78 -14.69
N ASP A 222 8.99 -16.85 -14.66
CA ASP A 222 8.65 -18.12 -13.98
C ASP A 222 8.75 -18.01 -12.45
N HIS A 223 7.88 -17.16 -11.89
CA HIS A 223 7.84 -16.86 -10.47
C HIS A 223 6.42 -16.57 -10.00
N GLN A 224 5.95 -17.34 -9.02
CA GLN A 224 4.71 -17.09 -8.29
C GLN A 224 5.02 -16.69 -6.86
N HIS A 225 4.74 -15.43 -6.50
CA HIS A 225 4.91 -14.99 -5.12
C HIS A 225 3.90 -15.66 -4.18
N SER A 226 4.32 -15.95 -2.94
CA SER A 226 3.46 -16.59 -1.94
C SER A 226 2.23 -15.77 -1.58
N PHE A 227 2.33 -14.44 -1.61
CA PHE A 227 1.20 -13.54 -1.34
C PHE A 227 0.07 -13.69 -2.36
N PHE A 228 0.31 -14.20 -3.56
CA PHE A 228 -0.76 -14.42 -4.54
C PHE A 228 -1.86 -15.34 -3.97
N LEU A 229 -1.46 -16.46 -3.37
CA LEU A 229 -2.40 -17.40 -2.77
C LEU A 229 -2.92 -16.91 -1.42
N ALA A 230 -2.09 -16.22 -0.64
CA ALA A 230 -2.44 -15.79 0.71
C ALA A 230 -3.29 -14.51 0.75
N GLU A 231 -3.25 -13.70 -0.30
CA GLU A 231 -3.83 -12.36 -0.33
C GLU A 231 -4.67 -12.16 -1.60
N THR A 232 -4.07 -12.22 -2.80
CA THR A 232 -4.77 -11.91 -4.07
C THR A 232 -5.97 -12.82 -4.33
N CYS A 233 -5.89 -14.11 -3.97
CA CYS A 233 -6.97 -15.08 -4.17
C CYS A 233 -8.03 -15.14 -3.06
N LYS A 234 -7.81 -14.47 -1.92
CA LYS A 234 -8.69 -14.56 -0.74
C LYS A 234 -9.83 -13.55 -0.83
#